data_AF-A0A2V5PEQ3-F1
#
_entry.id   AF-A0A2V5PEQ3-F1
#
_cell.length_a   1.000
_cell.length_b   1.000
_cell.length_c   1.000
_cell.angle_alpha   90.00
_cell.angle_beta   90.00
_cell.angle_gamma   90.00
#
_symmetry.space_group_name_H-M   'P 1'
#
loop_
_entity.id
_entity.type
_entity.pdbx_description
1 polymer ?
#
loop_
_entity_poly.entity_id
_entity_poly.type
_entity_poly.pdbx_seq_one_letter_code
_entity_poly.pdbx_strand_id
1 'polypeptide(L)'
;ANVRDSDGTIVIYSDQLRGGTEYTVECCKQLQRPHRLIDASKSSAEAGAKLISDFIRAHKIQVLNVAGPRQSEWAKGYDYAHNALEIFLTHRSHRPVGG
;
A
#
# COMPACT_ATOMS: atom_id res chain seq x y z
N ALA A 1 4.46 11.40 12.59
CA ALA A 1 4.56 9.93 12.35
C ALA A 1 4.08 9.71 10.93
N ASN A 2 4.74 8.86 10.15
CA ASN A 2 4.62 8.82 8.69
C ASN A 2 3.16 8.82 8.16
N VAL A 3 2.23 8.17 8.86
CA VAL A 3 0.78 8.21 8.55
C VAL A 3 0.21 9.64 8.53
N ARG A 4 0.55 10.48 9.51
CA ARG A 4 0.08 11.88 9.65
C ARG A 4 0.55 12.75 8.50
N ASP A 5 1.78 12.50 8.06
CA ASP A 5 2.54 13.33 7.13
C ASP A 5 2.32 12.85 5.66
N SER A 6 1.43 11.86 5.46
CA SER A 6 0.99 11.34 4.16
C SER A 6 -0.47 11.66 3.87
N ASP A 7 -0.86 11.66 2.59
CA ASP A 7 -2.26 11.84 2.20
C ASP A 7 -3.07 10.55 2.41
N GLY A 8 -2.40 9.40 2.44
CA GLY A 8 -3.02 8.09 2.66
C GLY A 8 -1.99 6.98 2.81
N THR A 9 -2.42 5.84 3.38
CA THR A 9 -1.56 4.70 3.68
C THR A 9 -2.05 3.41 3.03
N ILE A 10 -1.17 2.73 2.29
CA ILE A 10 -1.36 1.33 1.90
C ILE A 10 -0.70 0.44 2.94
N VAL A 11 -1.43 -0.56 3.44
CA VAL A 11 -0.93 -1.55 4.39
C VAL A 11 -0.93 -2.92 3.72
N ILE A 12 0.27 -3.44 3.45
CA ILE A 12 0.48 -4.73 2.81
C ILE A 12 0.81 -5.76 3.90
N TYR A 13 0.07 -6.86 3.92
CA TYR A 13 0.22 -7.91 4.92
C TYR A 13 -0.12 -9.28 4.34
N SER A 14 0.11 -10.34 5.09
CA SER A 14 -0.25 -11.71 4.71
C SER A 14 -1.12 -12.34 5.80
N ASP A 15 -2.34 -12.74 5.44
CA ASP A 15 -3.34 -13.41 6.28
C ASP A 15 -3.90 -12.55 7.42
N GLN A 16 -3.08 -12.20 8.42
CA GLN A 16 -3.50 -11.44 9.60
C GLN A 16 -2.65 -10.19 9.83
N LEU A 17 -3.30 -9.12 10.28
CA LEU A 17 -2.63 -7.93 10.80
C LEU A 17 -2.09 -8.26 12.19
N ARG A 18 -0.80 -8.00 12.42
CA ARG A 18 -0.16 -8.22 13.72
C ARG A 18 0.84 -7.09 14.01
N GLY A 19 1.04 -6.84 15.31
CA GLY A 19 2.09 -5.95 15.81
C GLY A 19 2.03 -4.54 15.20
N GLY A 20 3.17 -4.06 14.69
CA GLY A 20 3.27 -2.71 14.13
C GLY A 20 2.34 -2.43 12.94
N THR A 21 1.89 -3.47 12.25
CA THR A 21 0.97 -3.35 11.11
C THR A 21 -0.44 -3.00 11.59
N GLU A 22 -0.91 -3.67 12.64
CA GLU A 22 -2.21 -3.37 13.27
C GLU A 22 -2.21 -1.96 13.87
N TYR A 23 -1.13 -1.59 14.56
CA TYR A 23 -0.95 -0.23 15.08
C TYR A 23 -1.03 0.85 14.00
N THR A 24 -0.49 0.58 12.80
CA THR A 24 -0.56 1.51 11.68
C THR A 24 -2.01 1.72 11.20
N VAL A 25 -2.81 0.67 11.17
CA VAL A 25 -4.24 0.74 10.81
C VAL A 25 -5.01 1.56 11.83
N GLU A 26 -4.78 1.33 13.12
CA GLU A 26 -5.41 2.11 14.19
C GLU A 26 -5.01 3.59 14.12
N CYS A 27 -3.74 3.89 13.86
CA CYS A 27 -3.29 5.27 13.62
C CYS A 27 -4.03 5.92 12.43
N CYS A 28 -4.25 5.20 11.32
CA CYS A 28 -5.00 5.74 10.18
C CYS A 28 -6.44 6.08 10.56
N LYS A 29 -7.11 5.21 11.33
CA LYS A 29 -8.48 5.43 11.81
C LYS A 29 -8.56 6.65 12.74
N GLN A 30 -7.66 6.73 13.72
CA GLN A 30 -7.62 7.82 14.69
C GLN A 30 -7.36 9.19 14.03
N LEU A 31 -6.48 9.23 13.03
CA LEU A 31 -6.16 10.45 12.30
C LEU A 31 -7.12 10.75 11.14
N GLN A 32 -8.17 9.94 10.97
CA GLN A 32 -9.11 10.01 9.84
C GLN A 32 -8.41 10.07 8.47
N ARG A 33 -7.29 9.36 8.34
CA ARG A 33 -6.55 9.27 7.08
C ARG A 33 -7.05 8.07 6.26
N PRO A 34 -7.25 8.25 4.94
CA PRO A 34 -7.63 7.14 4.09
C PRO A 34 -6.54 6.08 4.12
N HIS A 35 -6.96 4.82 4.22
CA HIS A 35 -6.04 3.69 4.17
C HIS A 35 -6.65 2.53 3.39
N ARG A 36 -5.79 1.67 2.85
CA ARG A 36 -6.21 0.47 2.13
C ARG A 36 -5.36 -0.72 2.52
N LEU A 37 -6.06 -1.79 2.92
CA LEU A 37 -5.48 -3.07 3.26
C LEU A 37 -5.30 -3.91 1.99
N ILE A 38 -4.12 -4.51 1.82
CA ILE A 38 -3.81 -5.46 0.74
C ILE A 38 -3.30 -6.75 1.39
N ASP A 39 -4.13 -7.79 1.30
CA ASP A 39 -3.78 -9.13 1.77
C ASP A 39 -3.08 -9.92 0.66
N ALA A 40 -1.76 -10.03 0.77
CA ALA A 40 -0.90 -10.76 -0.14
C ALA A 40 -1.15 -12.28 -0.15
N SER A 41 -1.87 -12.83 0.85
CA SER A 41 -2.31 -14.23 0.80
C SER A 41 -3.48 -14.44 -0.16
N LYS A 42 -4.20 -13.37 -0.52
CA LYS A 42 -5.42 -13.40 -1.35
C LYS A 42 -5.28 -12.69 -2.68
N SER A 43 -4.22 -11.91 -2.87
CA SER A 43 -4.05 -11.04 -4.04
C SER A 43 -2.66 -11.22 -4.64
N SER A 44 -2.55 -11.40 -5.95
CA SER A 44 -1.25 -11.36 -6.65
C SER A 44 -0.63 -9.94 -6.60
N ALA A 45 0.63 -9.80 -7.01
CA ALA A 45 1.29 -8.49 -7.08
C ALA A 45 0.61 -7.55 -8.10
N GLU A 46 0.12 -8.08 -9.22
CA GLU A 46 -0.65 -7.34 -10.22
C GLU A 46 -1.97 -6.83 -9.66
N ALA A 47 -2.69 -7.69 -8.92
CA ALA A 47 -3.90 -7.30 -8.21
C ALA A 47 -3.60 -6.22 -7.16
N GLY A 48 -2.49 -6.37 -6.41
CA GLY A 48 -1.98 -5.36 -5.48
C GLY A 48 -1.71 -4.02 -6.15
N ALA A 49 -1.02 -4.03 -7.30
CA ALA A 49 -0.73 -2.83 -8.08
C ALA A 49 -2.02 -2.12 -8.54
N LYS A 50 -3.04 -2.87 -8.97
CA LYS A 50 -4.35 -2.32 -9.31
C LYS A 50 -5.02 -1.67 -8.11
N LEU A 51 -5.00 -2.33 -6.94
CA LEU A 51 -5.55 -1.79 -5.70
C LEU A 51 -4.86 -0.49 -5.27
N ILE A 52 -3.54 -0.41 -5.42
CA ILE A 52 -2.75 0.81 -5.17
C ILE A 52 -3.20 1.93 -6.12
N SER A 53 -3.28 1.64 -7.43
CA SER A 53 -3.73 2.62 -8.43
C SER A 53 -5.15 3.14 -8.15
N ASP A 54 -6.09 2.24 -7.84
CA ASP A 54 -7.48 2.58 -7.57
C ASP A 54 -7.59 3.44 -6.29
N PHE A 55 -6.85 3.08 -5.24
CA PHE A 55 -6.80 3.83 -3.99
C PHE A 55 -6.26 5.25 -4.19
N ILE A 56 -5.12 5.39 -4.89
CA ILE A 56 -4.53 6.71 -5.17
C ILE A 56 -5.50 7.58 -5.96
N ARG A 57 -6.17 7.02 -6.96
CA ARG A 57 -7.13 7.77 -7.80
C ARG A 57 -8.35 8.20 -7.00
N ALA A 58 -8.93 7.30 -6.21
CA ALA A 58 -10.14 7.55 -5.44
C ALA A 58 -9.94 8.65 -4.39
N HIS A 59 -8.76 8.69 -3.75
CA HIS A 59 -8.46 9.62 -2.67
C HIS A 59 -7.54 10.78 -3.07
N LYS A 60 -7.16 10.90 -4.35
CA LYS A 60 -6.25 11.93 -4.88
C LYS A 60 -4.92 12.02 -4.11
N ILE A 61 -4.37 10.85 -3.75
CA ILE A 61 -3.15 10.74 -2.95
C ILE A 61 -1.94 11.30 -3.73
N GLN A 62 -1.24 12.28 -3.19
CA GLN A 62 0.03 12.80 -3.74
C GLN A 62 1.22 12.18 -3.01
N VAL A 63 1.13 12.07 -1.68
CA VAL A 63 2.12 11.42 -0.81
C VAL A 63 1.52 10.13 -0.26
N LEU A 64 1.99 8.99 -0.78
CA LEU A 64 1.57 7.66 -0.32
C LEU A 64 2.55 7.11 0.72
N ASN A 65 2.04 6.75 1.90
CA ASN A 65 2.78 5.92 2.84
C ASN A 65 2.51 4.43 2.55
N VAL A 66 3.54 3.59 2.65
CA VAL A 66 3.43 2.13 2.51
C VAL A 66 3.94 1.48 3.78
N ALA A 67 3.11 0.64 4.38
CA ALA A 67 3.42 -0.05 5.63
C ALA A 67 3.18 -1.55 5.49
N GLY A 68 3.80 -2.33 6.37
CA GLY A 68 3.64 -3.77 6.47
C GLY A 68 4.48 -4.36 7.60
N PRO A 69 4.37 -5.68 7.82
CA PRO A 69 5.19 -6.39 8.81
C PRO A 69 6.68 -6.26 8.50
N ARG A 70 7.52 -6.39 9.52
CA ARG A 70 8.97 -6.47 9.35
C ARG A 70 9.35 -7.76 8.62
N GLN A 71 10.50 -7.78 7.96
CA GLN A 71 11.01 -9.00 7.30
C GLN A 71 11.11 -10.20 8.25
N SER A 72 11.41 -9.97 9.53
CA SER A 72 11.42 -11.01 10.57
C SER A 72 10.04 -11.61 10.86
N GLU A 73 8.96 -10.89 10.56
CA GLU A 73 7.57 -11.32 10.73
C GLU A 73 7.00 -11.89 9.43
N TRP A 74 7.47 -11.40 8.28
CA TRP A 74 7.08 -11.87 6.96
C TRP A 74 8.24 -11.78 5.96
N ALA A 75 8.97 -12.89 5.81
CA ALA A 75 10.17 -12.95 4.97
C ALA A 75 9.92 -12.60 3.49
N LYS A 76 8.75 -12.96 2.96
CA LYS A 76 8.35 -12.70 1.55
C LYS A 76 7.74 -11.31 1.34
N GLY A 77 7.65 -10.49 2.39
CA GLY A 77 6.97 -9.21 2.32
C GLY A 77 7.64 -8.20 1.40
N TYR A 78 8.97 -8.19 1.38
CA TYR A 78 9.75 -7.34 0.50
C TYR A 78 9.44 -7.64 -0.98
N ASP A 79 9.55 -8.91 -1.39
CA ASP A 79 9.34 -9.31 -2.79
C ASP A 79 7.94 -8.94 -3.28
N TYR A 80 6.92 -9.19 -2.46
CA TYR A 80 5.55 -8.82 -2.82
C TYR A 80 5.39 -7.31 -2.98
N ALA A 81 5.83 -6.54 -1.98
CA ALA A 81 5.70 -5.08 -1.98
C ALA A 81 6.46 -4.45 -3.16
N HIS A 82 7.70 -4.91 -3.38
CA HIS A 82 8.53 -4.48 -4.50
C HIS A 82 7.84 -4.74 -5.84
N ASN A 83 7.39 -5.98 -6.09
CA ASN A 83 6.75 -6.33 -7.36
C ASN A 83 5.45 -5.54 -7.60
N ALA A 84 4.60 -5.39 -6.57
CA ALA A 84 3.37 -4.62 -6.69
C ALA A 84 3.65 -3.13 -7.00
N LEU A 85 4.67 -2.55 -6.37
CA LEU A 85 5.07 -1.16 -6.61
C LEU A 85 5.72 -0.98 -7.99
N GLU A 86 6.58 -1.91 -8.41
CA GLU A 86 7.21 -1.90 -9.72
C GLU A 86 6.17 -1.95 -10.85
N ILE A 87 5.21 -2.88 -10.76
CA ILE A 87 4.09 -2.98 -11.69
C ILE A 87 3.29 -1.67 -11.69
N PHE A 88 2.97 -1.13 -10.52
CA PHE A 88 2.23 0.12 -10.41
C PHE A 88 2.95 1.31 -11.07
N LEU A 89 4.27 1.44 -10.86
CA LEU A 89 5.07 2.54 -11.40
C LEU A 89 5.28 2.41 -12.91
N THR A 90 5.57 1.21 -13.40
CA THR A 90 5.76 0.95 -14.84
C THR A 90 4.48 1.20 -15.65
N HIS A 91 3.30 0.88 -15.11
CA HIS A 91 2.02 1.17 -15.75
C HIS A 91 1.66 2.67 -15.74
N ARG A 92 2.30 3.50 -14.91
CA ARG A 92 2.17 4.97 -14.98
C ARG A 92 3.05 5.59 -16.06
N SER A 93 4.20 5.00 -16.35
CA SER A 93 5.15 5.47 -17.37
C SER A 93 4.66 5.30 -18.82
N HIS A 94 3.47 4.71 -19.03
CA HIS A 94 2.87 4.48 -20.35
C HIS A 94 1.58 5.28 -20.60
N ARG A 95 1.29 6.33 -19.83
CA ARG A 95 0.30 7.31 -20.28
C ARG A 95 0.95 8.24 -21.31
N PRO A 96 0.52 8.24 -22.59
CA PRO A 96 0.87 9.32 -23.48
C PRO A 96 0.35 10.60 -22.84
N VAL A 97 1.19 11.63 -22.81
CA VAL A 97 0.71 13.00 -22.59
C VAL A 97 -0.12 13.32 -23.84
N GLY A 98 -1.42 13.00 -23.80
CA GLY A 98 -2.39 13.43 -24.80
C GLY A 98 -2.66 14.91 -24.57
N GLY A 99 -2.44 15.71 -25.62
CA GLY A 99 -2.63 17.16 -25.65
C GLY A 99 -4.06 17.61 -25.88
#